data_AF-A0A2R6LTJ8-F1
#
_entry.id   AF-A0A2R6LTJ8-F1
#
_cell.length_a   1.000
_cell.length_b   1.000
_cell.length_c   1.000
_cell.angle_alpha   90.00
_cell.angle_beta   90.00
_cell.angle_gamma   90.00
#
_symmetry.space_group_name_H-M   'P 1'
#
loop_
_entity.id
_entity.type
_entity.pdbx_description
1 polymer ?
#
loop_
_entity_poly.entity_id
_entity_poly.type
_entity_poly.pdbx_seq_one_letter_code
_entity_poly.pdbx_strand_id
1 'polypeptide(L)'
;MTTTDGTKDEIGVRHAERADLLDVARIERECFDDPWPYDAFTRFLDAPGFLVALDEAGVPDYDDAVAARLVDEAVVRLRAIGAGSVKLEVRASNEDARSLYRSYGFEPLRRVPRYYDDGEDAIVMIREV
;
A
#
# COMPACT_ATOMS: atom_id res chain seq x y z
N MET A 1 17.39 1.76 -31.43
CA MET A 1 16.22 1.39 -30.62
C MET A 1 16.75 1.21 -29.21
N THR A 2 16.58 2.22 -28.37
CA THR A 2 17.03 2.19 -26.98
C THR A 2 15.75 2.19 -26.14
N THR A 3 15.56 1.09 -25.42
CA THR A 3 14.37 0.79 -24.62
C THR A 3 14.29 1.71 -23.40
N THR A 4 13.07 2.17 -23.15
CA THR A 4 12.56 3.10 -22.14
C THR A 4 13.10 2.85 -20.72
N ASP A 5 13.77 3.86 -20.15
CA ASP A 5 14.16 3.98 -18.72
C ASP A 5 13.40 5.18 -18.07
N GLY A 6 12.19 5.48 -18.57
CA GLY A 6 11.49 6.75 -18.30
C GLY A 6 10.47 6.74 -17.16
N THR A 7 10.02 5.59 -16.65
CA THR A 7 8.77 5.56 -15.85
C THR A 7 8.97 5.79 -14.34
N LYS A 8 10.21 5.86 -13.83
CA LYS A 8 10.47 5.99 -12.38
C LYS A 8 10.41 7.43 -11.86
N ASP A 9 10.59 8.44 -12.71
CA ASP A 9 10.68 9.84 -12.29
C ASP A 9 9.32 10.58 -12.34
N GLU A 10 8.28 10.01 -12.96
CA GLU A 10 6.98 10.67 -13.17
C GLU A 10 5.96 10.41 -12.04
N ILE A 11 6.24 9.46 -11.13
CA ILE A 11 5.34 9.12 -10.02
C ILE A 11 5.80 9.82 -8.74
N GLY A 12 5.08 10.87 -8.35
CA GLY A 12 5.31 11.59 -7.10
C GLY A 12 4.66 10.88 -5.91
N VAL A 13 5.42 10.62 -4.83
CA VAL A 13 4.86 10.11 -3.57
C VAL A 13 4.98 11.14 -2.46
N ARG A 14 3.88 11.40 -1.76
CA ARG A 14 3.82 12.32 -0.61
C ARG A 14 2.88 11.80 0.48
N HIS A 15 2.87 12.47 1.63
CA HIS A 15 1.84 12.25 2.65
C HIS A 15 0.46 12.56 2.10
N ALA A 16 -0.50 11.72 2.49
CA ALA A 16 -1.91 11.96 2.23
C ALA A 16 -2.38 13.18 3.04
N GLU A 17 -3.14 14.05 2.40
CA GLU A 17 -3.80 15.20 3.00
C GLU A 17 -5.31 15.00 3.02
N ARG A 18 -6.03 15.84 3.78
CA ARG A 18 -7.49 15.77 3.83
C ARG A 18 -8.14 15.88 2.46
N ALA A 19 -7.51 16.62 1.54
CA ALA A 19 -7.98 16.78 0.16
C ALA A 19 -7.98 15.47 -0.63
N ASP A 20 -7.08 14.54 -0.33
CA ASP A 20 -6.93 13.27 -1.05
C ASP A 20 -7.96 12.22 -0.61
N LEU A 21 -8.59 12.39 0.56
CA LEU A 21 -9.43 11.36 1.17
C LEU A 21 -10.64 10.96 0.33
N LEU A 22 -11.17 11.87 -0.50
CA LEU A 22 -12.27 11.54 -1.40
C LEU A 22 -11.82 10.56 -2.49
N ASP A 23 -10.61 10.75 -3.04
CA ASP A 23 -10.03 9.87 -4.04
C ASP A 23 -9.57 8.55 -3.43
N VAL A 24 -8.93 8.58 -2.25
CA VAL A 24 -8.55 7.36 -1.51
C VAL A 24 -9.79 6.52 -1.24
N ALA A 25 -10.86 7.12 -0.70
CA ALA A 25 -12.09 6.38 -0.43
C ALA A 25 -12.79 5.90 -1.71
N ARG A 26 -12.60 6.58 -2.84
CA ARG A 26 -13.11 6.12 -4.14
C ARG A 26 -12.35 4.89 -4.62
N ILE A 27 -11.02 4.94 -4.62
CA ILE A 27 -10.15 3.81 -4.98
C ILE A 27 -10.48 2.61 -4.08
N GLU A 28 -10.63 2.82 -2.77
CA GLU A 28 -10.94 1.76 -1.82
C GLU A 28 -12.23 1.00 -2.21
N ARG A 29 -13.30 1.73 -2.53
CA ARG A 29 -14.58 1.13 -2.95
C ARG A 29 -14.54 0.47 -4.32
N GLU A 30 -13.61 0.89 -5.18
CA GLU A 30 -13.42 0.29 -6.51
C GLU A 30 -12.57 -0.98 -6.43
N CYS A 31 -11.61 -1.04 -5.51
CA CYS A 31 -10.64 -2.14 -5.41
C CYS A 31 -11.02 -3.24 -4.42
N PHE A 32 -11.80 -2.95 -3.38
CA PHE A 32 -12.07 -3.89 -2.28
C PHE A 32 -13.56 -4.14 -2.08
N ASP A 33 -13.91 -5.43 -1.92
CA ASP A 33 -15.28 -5.87 -1.63
C ASP A 33 -15.75 -5.47 -0.21
N ASP A 34 -14.80 -5.21 0.70
CA ASP A 34 -15.04 -4.76 2.08
C ASP A 34 -14.25 -3.46 2.35
N PRO A 35 -14.74 -2.32 1.83
CA PRO A 35 -13.99 -1.07 1.82
C PRO A 35 -14.04 -0.37 3.18
N TRP A 36 -12.92 0.26 3.55
CA TRP A 36 -12.88 1.09 4.75
C TRP A 36 -13.84 2.28 4.64
N PRO A 37 -14.53 2.65 5.74
CA PRO A 37 -15.39 3.83 5.74
C PRO A 37 -14.53 5.12 5.71
N TYR A 38 -15.03 6.17 5.05
CA TYR A 38 -14.30 7.42 4.83
C TYR A 38 -13.69 8.01 6.11
N ASP A 39 -14.46 8.00 7.20
CA ASP A 39 -14.03 8.57 8.48
C ASP A 39 -12.87 7.79 9.12
N ALA A 40 -12.68 6.51 8.79
CA ALA A 40 -11.54 5.75 9.28
C ALA A 40 -10.21 6.29 8.73
N PHE A 41 -10.17 6.74 7.46
CA PHE A 41 -8.95 7.31 6.86
C PHE A 41 -8.50 8.61 7.53
N THR A 42 -9.45 9.39 8.08
CA THR A 42 -9.10 10.65 8.76
C THR A 42 -8.17 10.45 9.95
N ARG A 43 -8.17 9.25 10.55
CA ARG A 43 -7.30 8.88 11.68
C ARG A 43 -5.85 8.66 11.27
N PHE A 44 -5.59 8.48 9.98
CA PHE A 44 -4.26 8.17 9.45
C PHE A 44 -3.58 9.36 8.76
N LEU A 45 -4.22 10.53 8.66
CA LEU A 45 -3.64 11.71 8.01
C LEU A 45 -2.28 12.11 8.59
N ASP A 46 -2.09 11.95 9.90
CA ASP A 46 -0.82 12.24 10.59
C ASP A 46 0.09 11.01 10.69
N ALA A 47 -0.32 9.87 10.13
CA ALA A 47 0.45 8.64 10.20
C ALA A 47 1.63 8.67 9.19
N PRO A 48 2.84 8.28 9.64
CA PRO A 48 4.05 8.36 8.82
C PRO A 48 4.00 7.46 7.57
N GLY A 49 3.18 6.41 7.59
CA GLY A 49 3.01 5.46 6.49
C GLY A 49 1.79 5.71 5.62
N PHE A 50 0.99 6.76 5.86
CA PHE A 50 -0.18 7.05 5.04
C PHE A 50 0.20 8.01 3.90
N LEU A 51 0.36 7.42 2.71
CA LEU A 51 0.95 8.05 1.53
C LEU A 51 0.01 7.96 0.34
N VAL A 52 0.13 8.92 -0.57
CA VAL A 52 -0.51 8.91 -1.89
C VAL A 52 0.54 8.98 -2.98
N ALA A 53 0.28 8.27 -4.07
CA ALA A 53 1.04 8.38 -5.31
C ALA A 53 0.22 9.20 -6.31
N LEU A 54 0.91 10.06 -7.06
CA LEU A 54 0.33 10.92 -8.08
C LEU A 54 1.09 10.68 -9.38
N ASP A 55 0.37 10.36 -10.44
CA ASP A 55 0.88 10.44 -11.81
C ASP A 55 0.73 11.89 -12.33
N GLU A 56 1.52 12.27 -13.34
CA GLU A 56 1.37 13.62 -13.95
C GLU A 56 0.00 13.84 -14.62
N ALA A 57 -0.75 12.77 -14.91
CA ALA A 57 -2.05 12.84 -15.58
C ALA A 57 -3.26 12.85 -14.63
N GLY A 58 -3.08 12.62 -13.32
CA GLY A 58 -4.17 12.50 -12.35
C GLY A 58 -5.10 11.30 -12.60
N VAL A 59 -4.63 10.29 -13.32
CA VAL A 59 -5.38 9.07 -13.63
C VAL A 59 -4.89 7.97 -12.70
N PRO A 60 -5.77 7.27 -11.96
CA PRO A 60 -5.35 6.12 -11.18
C PRO A 60 -4.78 5.05 -12.13
N ASP A 61 -3.45 4.96 -12.18
CA ASP A 61 -2.76 3.82 -12.76
C ASP A 61 -2.42 2.87 -11.61
N TYR A 62 -2.87 1.63 -11.74
CA TYR A 62 -2.71 0.57 -10.76
C TYR A 62 -1.50 -0.33 -11.10
N ASP A 63 -0.55 0.19 -11.87
CA ASP A 63 0.65 -0.58 -12.25
C ASP A 63 1.51 -0.92 -11.03
N ASP A 64 2.17 -2.08 -11.11
CA ASP A 64 3.14 -2.59 -10.14
C ASP A 64 4.19 -1.53 -9.74
N ALA A 65 4.55 -0.62 -10.64
CA ALA A 65 5.48 0.48 -10.37
C ALA A 65 4.98 1.46 -9.30
N VAL A 66 3.68 1.77 -9.27
CA VAL A 66 3.07 2.66 -8.26
C VAL A 66 3.08 1.96 -6.91
N ALA A 67 2.64 0.70 -6.87
CA ALA A 67 2.63 -0.11 -5.65
C ALA A 67 4.04 -0.27 -5.07
N ALA A 68 5.03 -0.55 -5.92
CA ALA A 68 6.44 -0.62 -5.57
C ALA A 68 6.92 0.65 -4.85
N ARG A 69 6.63 1.80 -5.45
CA ARG A 69 7.11 3.10 -4.96
C ARG A 69 6.49 3.45 -3.62
N LEU A 70 5.20 3.17 -3.43
CA LEU A 70 4.50 3.39 -2.17
C LEU A 70 5.06 2.51 -1.05
N VAL A 71 5.31 1.22 -1.32
CA VAL A 71 5.87 0.28 -0.34
C VAL A 71 7.28 0.70 0.08
N ASP A 72 8.15 1.02 -0.88
CA ASP A 72 9.52 1.46 -0.59
C ASP A 72 9.54 2.76 0.20
N GLU A 73 8.72 3.75 -0.19
CA GLU A 73 8.65 5.03 0.49
C GLU A 73 8.11 4.88 1.93
N ALA A 74 7.09 4.03 2.14
CA ALA A 74 6.55 3.74 3.46
C ALA A 74 7.61 3.11 4.36
N VAL A 75 8.37 2.13 3.86
CA VAL A 75 9.45 1.48 4.60
C VAL A 75 10.53 2.49 4.98
N VAL A 76 10.96 3.34 4.05
CA VAL A 76 11.96 4.38 4.32
C VAL A 76 11.51 5.34 5.43
N ARG A 77 10.25 5.79 5.39
CA ARG A 77 9.71 6.72 6.40
C ARG A 77 9.54 6.08 7.76
N LEU A 78 9.02 4.84 7.82
CA LEU A 78 8.87 4.10 9.06
C LEU A 78 10.23 3.79 9.71
N ARG A 79 11.24 3.48 8.91
CA ARG A 79 12.62 3.33 9.39
C ARG A 79 13.18 4.63 9.96
N ALA A 80 12.94 5.77 9.29
CA ALA A 80 13.46 7.06 9.72
C ALA A 80 12.93 7.51 11.10
N ILE A 81 11.77 7.00 11.52
CA ILE A 81 11.20 7.25 12.86
C ILE A 81 11.55 6.15 13.88
N GLY A 82 12.45 5.23 13.54
CA GLY A 82 12.96 4.21 14.46
C GLY A 82 12.14 2.93 14.56
N ALA A 83 11.28 2.64 13.57
CA ALA A 83 10.68 1.31 13.48
C ALA A 83 11.79 0.26 13.25
N GLY A 84 11.71 -0.90 13.91
CA GLY A 84 12.60 -2.04 13.66
C GLY A 84 12.00 -3.06 12.68
N SER A 85 10.68 -3.03 12.49
CA SER A 85 9.99 -3.85 11.49
C SER A 85 8.71 -3.18 11.01
N VAL A 86 8.27 -3.57 9.82
CA VAL A 86 7.01 -3.19 9.19
C VAL A 86 6.18 -4.45 8.99
N LYS A 87 4.88 -4.37 9.31
CA LYS A 87 3.92 -5.47 9.14
C LYS A 87 2.78 -5.02 8.26
N LEU A 88 2.23 -5.96 7.51
CA LEU A 88 1.00 -5.79 6.74
C LEU A 88 0.16 -7.05 6.79
N GLU A 89 -1.14 -6.89 6.57
CA GLU A 89 -2.10 -7.98 6.42
C GLU A 89 -2.57 -8.04 4.96
N VAL A 90 -2.56 -9.24 4.37
CA VAL A 90 -3.04 -9.47 3.00
C VAL A 90 -3.97 -10.67 2.96
N ARG A 91 -5.01 -10.63 2.12
CA ARG A 91 -5.93 -11.77 1.90
C ARG A 91 -5.15 -13.02 1.52
N ALA A 92 -5.52 -14.16 2.11
CA ALA A 92 -4.85 -15.42 1.85
C ALA A 92 -4.94 -15.84 0.37
N SER A 93 -6.02 -15.48 -0.33
CA SER A 93 -6.23 -15.77 -1.75
C SER A 93 -5.48 -14.82 -2.70
N ASN A 94 -5.03 -13.65 -2.24
CA ASN A 94 -4.40 -12.64 -3.09
C ASN A 94 -2.91 -12.96 -3.34
N GLU A 95 -2.66 -13.94 -4.21
CA GLU A 95 -1.31 -14.40 -4.55
C GLU A 95 -0.47 -13.34 -5.26
N ASP A 96 -1.08 -12.43 -6.02
CA ASP A 96 -0.39 -11.36 -6.73
C ASP A 96 0.21 -10.35 -5.73
N ALA A 97 -0.60 -9.80 -4.82
CA ALA A 97 -0.11 -8.91 -3.77
C ALA A 97 0.90 -9.62 -2.85
N ARG A 98 0.66 -10.90 -2.52
CA ARG A 98 1.62 -11.68 -1.74
C ARG A 98 2.96 -11.86 -2.46
N SER A 99 2.95 -12.03 -3.77
CA SER A 99 4.17 -12.14 -4.59
C SER A 99 4.90 -10.82 -4.70
N LEU A 100 4.15 -9.72 -4.87
CA LEU A 100 4.66 -8.36 -4.81
C LEU A 100 5.37 -8.11 -3.47
N TYR A 101 4.70 -8.28 -2.33
CA TYR A 101 5.32 -8.01 -1.02
C TYR A 101 6.57 -8.87 -0.77
N ARG A 102 6.58 -10.13 -1.22
CA ARG A 102 7.79 -10.98 -1.18
C ARG A 102 8.96 -10.38 -1.96
N SER A 103 8.72 -9.80 -3.14
CA SER A 103 9.78 -9.17 -3.93
C SER A 103 10.36 -7.92 -3.23
N TYR A 104 9.57 -7.26 -2.38
CA TYR A 104 10.02 -6.14 -1.51
C TYR A 104 10.57 -6.58 -0.15
N GLY A 105 10.86 -7.87 0.04
CA GLY A 105 11.52 -8.38 1.24
C GLY A 105 10.59 -8.61 2.43
N PHE A 106 9.28 -8.69 2.22
CA PHE A 106 8.36 -9.15 3.26
C PHE A 106 8.30 -10.68 3.27
N GLU A 107 8.30 -11.25 4.47
CA GLU A 107 8.16 -12.68 4.70
C GLU A 107 6.84 -12.99 5.42
N PRO A 108 6.18 -14.12 5.14
CA PRO A 108 4.98 -14.52 5.87
C PRO A 108 5.31 -14.83 7.33
N LEU A 109 4.66 -14.13 8.27
CA LEU A 109 4.84 -14.32 9.71
C LEU A 109 3.83 -15.30 10.29
N ARG A 110 2.54 -15.08 10.03
CA ARG A 110 1.44 -15.93 10.55
C ARG A 110 0.17 -15.78 9.72
N ARG A 111 -0.71 -16.77 9.82
CA ARG A 111 -2.08 -16.73 9.30
C ARG A 111 -3.06 -16.35 10.41
N VAL A 112 -4.01 -15.47 10.11
CA VAL A 112 -5.09 -15.05 11.01
C VAL A 112 -6.41 -15.60 10.46
N PRO A 113 -7.00 -16.61 11.11
CA PRO A 113 -8.24 -17.21 10.63
C PRO A 113 -9.42 -16.24 10.69
N ARG A 114 -10.26 -16.22 9.64
CA ARG A 114 -11.50 -15.40 9.55
C ARG A 114 -11.25 -13.94 9.94
N TYR A 115 -10.26 -13.34 9.29
CA TYR A 115 -9.84 -11.96 9.56
C TYR A 115 -10.75 -10.95 8.87
N TYR A 116 -11.12 -11.23 7.62
CA TYR A 116 -12.05 -10.41 6.85
C TYR A 116 -13.50 -10.82 7.15
N ASP A 117 -14.45 -9.91 6.93
CA ASP A 117 -15.86 -10.10 7.28
C ASP A 117 -16.56 -11.22 6.49
N ASP A 118 -16.04 -11.53 5.30
CA ASP A 118 -16.45 -12.69 4.49
C ASP A 118 -15.94 -14.05 5.01
N GLY A 119 -15.16 -14.03 6.10
CA GLY A 119 -14.56 -15.21 6.70
C GLY A 119 -13.22 -15.62 6.08
N GLU A 120 -12.67 -14.85 5.14
CA GLU A 120 -11.35 -15.12 4.59
C GLU A 120 -10.24 -14.87 5.62
N ASP A 121 -9.20 -15.69 5.54
CA ASP A 121 -8.02 -15.56 6.38
C ASP A 121 -7.09 -14.45 5.87
N ALA A 122 -6.40 -13.78 6.79
CA ALA A 122 -5.28 -12.90 6.44
C ALA A 122 -3.94 -13.62 6.63
N ILE A 123 -2.97 -13.30 5.78
CA ILE A 123 -1.56 -13.57 6.01
C ILE A 123 -0.93 -12.28 6.51
N VAL A 124 -0.41 -12.30 7.74
CA VAL A 124 0.45 -11.23 8.23
C VAL A 124 1.83 -11.45 7.63
N MET A 125 2.35 -10.45 6.94
CA MET A 125 3.72 -10.42 6.44
C MET A 125 4.54 -9.39 7.20
N ILE A 126 5.85 -9.64 7.34
CA ILE A 126 6.78 -8.79 8.09
C ILE A 126 8.04 -8.54 7.28
N ARG A 127 8.59 -7.33 7.40
CA ARG A 127 9.92 -6.95 6.93
C ARG A 127 10.66 -6.23 8.05
N GLU A 128 11.88 -6.65 8.36
CA GLU A 128 12.78 -5.92 9.26
C GLU A 128 13.34 -4.68 8.54
N VAL A 129 13.47 -3.55 9.24
CA VAL A 129 13.89 -2.25 8.66
C VAL A 129 14.97 -1.54 9.47
#